data_AF-A0A2D4MH71-F1
#
_entry.id   AF-A0A2D4MH71-F1
#
_cell.length_a   1.000
_cell.length_b   1.000
_cell.length_c   1.000
_cell.angle_alpha   90.00
_cell.angle_beta   90.00
_cell.angle_gamma   90.00
#
_symmetry.space_group_name_H-M   'P 1'
#
loop_
_entity.id
_entity.type
_entity.pdbx_description
1 polymer ?
#
loop_
_entity_poly.entity_id
_entity_poly.type
_entity_poly.pdbx_seq_one_letter_code
_entity_poly.pdbx_strand_id
1 'polypeptide(L)'
;GYNTANIEYLEDKKAEGAEYEELVRIHDSVYDQAVSWFTCLKDNMKAQILNHFGPMPGKECEPQSNPSGPAWYWWLLAVLPLENRAQLAILAMTSLKDRLIAIRRVLIFVTRKRPR
;
A
#
# COMPACT_ATOMS: atom_id res chain seq x y z
N GLY A 1 32.68 -13.68 -3.85
CA GLY A 1 31.66 -14.68 -4.19
C GLY A 1 30.37 -13.94 -4.48
N TYR A 2 29.61 -14.37 -5.48
CA TYR A 2 28.27 -13.85 -5.74
C TYR A 2 27.25 -14.71 -5.00
N ASN A 3 26.22 -14.07 -4.44
CA ASN A 3 25.12 -14.77 -3.80
C ASN A 3 24.24 -15.40 -4.89
N THR A 4 23.95 -16.69 -4.77
CA THR A 4 22.97 -17.40 -5.60
C THR A 4 21.78 -17.78 -4.73
N ALA A 5 20.58 -17.57 -5.25
CA ALA A 5 19.33 -17.96 -4.60
C ALA A 5 18.35 -18.47 -5.67
N ASN A 6 17.55 -19.47 -5.30
CA ASN A 6 16.39 -19.85 -6.10
C ASN A 6 15.27 -18.84 -5.84
N ILE A 7 14.69 -18.29 -6.90
CA ILE A 7 13.64 -17.28 -6.83
C ILE A 7 12.30 -17.95 -7.19
N GLU A 8 11.33 -17.85 -6.30
CA GLU A 8 9.93 -18.21 -6.57
C GLU A 8 9.09 -16.92 -6.64
N TYR A 9 8.19 -16.84 -7.62
CA TYR A 9 7.29 -15.71 -7.77
C TYR A 9 6.14 -15.81 -6.76
N LEU A 10 5.92 -14.74 -5.99
CA LEU A 10 4.77 -14.59 -5.10
C LEU A 10 3.67 -13.83 -5.83
N GLU A 11 2.51 -14.45 -5.98
CA GLU A 11 1.31 -13.83 -6.54
C GLU A 11 0.19 -13.82 -5.51
N ASP A 12 -0.66 -12.80 -5.56
CA ASP A 12 -1.86 -12.77 -4.74
C ASP A 12 -2.87 -13.81 -5.20
N LYS A 13 -3.47 -14.51 -4.23
CA LYS A 13 -4.65 -15.32 -4.47
C LYS A 13 -5.81 -14.41 -4.81
N LYS A 14 -6.49 -14.70 -5.93
CA LYS A 14 -7.67 -13.94 -6.34
C LYS A 14 -8.83 -14.22 -5.37
N ALA A 15 -9.38 -13.15 -4.81
CA ALA A 15 -10.65 -13.16 -4.10
C ALA A 15 -11.80 -13.22 -5.12
N GLU A 16 -12.86 -13.96 -4.78
CA GLU A 16 -14.06 -14.15 -5.62
C GLU A 16 -15.34 -13.94 -4.80
N GLY A 17 -16.47 -13.68 -5.49
CA GLY A 17 -17.78 -13.53 -4.87
C GLY A 17 -17.82 -12.49 -3.74
N ALA A 18 -18.37 -12.86 -2.58
CA ALA A 18 -18.49 -11.96 -1.43
C ALA A 18 -17.14 -11.48 -0.88
N GLU A 19 -16.07 -12.26 -1.05
CA GLU A 19 -14.73 -11.83 -0.63
C GLU A 19 -14.19 -10.74 -1.55
N TYR A 20 -14.48 -10.83 -2.86
CA TYR A 20 -14.11 -9.78 -3.81
C TYR A 20 -14.85 -8.47 -3.52
N GLU A 21 -16.15 -8.54 -3.23
CA GLU A 21 -16.93 -7.34 -2.85
C GLU A 21 -16.33 -6.65 -1.62
N GLU A 22 -15.95 -7.42 -0.59
CA GLU A 22 -15.28 -6.87 0.59
C GLU A 22 -13.90 -6.28 0.25
N LEU A 23 -13.13 -6.96 -0.61
CA LEU A 23 -11.85 -6.46 -1.08
C LEU A 23 -12.00 -5.10 -1.78
N VAL A 24 -13.02 -4.92 -2.64
CA VAL A 24 -13.31 -3.64 -3.31
C VAL A 24 -13.63 -2.55 -2.28
N ARG A 25 -14.48 -2.84 -1.28
CA ARG A 25 -14.78 -1.88 -0.20
C ARG A 25 -13.53 -1.46 0.57
N ILE A 26 -12.67 -2.42 0.91
CA ILE A 26 -11.41 -2.16 1.61
C ILE A 26 -10.46 -1.34 0.72
N HIS A 27 -10.32 -1.71 -0.55
CA HIS A 27 -9.50 -1.02 -1.54
C HIS A 27 -9.87 0.46 -1.64
N ASP A 28 -11.15 0.75 -1.84
CA ASP A 28 -11.66 2.12 -1.94
C ASP A 28 -11.42 2.91 -0.66
N SER A 29 -11.76 2.31 0.49
CA SER A 29 -11.59 2.96 1.79
C SER A 29 -10.12 3.27 2.10
N VAL A 30 -9.20 2.39 1.74
CA VAL A 30 -7.76 2.58 1.99
C VAL A 30 -7.19 3.61 1.04
N TYR A 31 -7.60 3.63 -0.23
CA TYR A 31 -7.21 4.67 -1.18
C TYR A 31 -7.62 6.06 -0.68
N ASP A 32 -8.88 6.23 -0.28
CA ASP A 32 -9.40 7.52 0.20
C ASP A 32 -8.67 7.98 1.47
N GLN A 33 -8.35 7.05 2.38
CA GLN A 33 -7.51 7.33 3.55
C GLN A 33 -6.09 7.76 3.16
N ALA A 34 -5.49 7.13 2.16
CA ALA A 34 -4.16 7.48 1.67
C ALA A 34 -4.13 8.87 1.03
N VAL A 35 -5.13 9.20 0.21
CA VAL A 35 -5.30 10.55 -0.36
C VAL A 35 -5.48 11.58 0.75
N SER A 36 -6.34 11.31 1.74
CA SER A 36 -6.55 12.21 2.88
C SER A 36 -5.25 12.42 3.67
N TRP A 37 -4.50 11.34 3.96
CA TRP A 37 -3.21 11.44 4.62
C TRP A 37 -2.23 12.30 3.81
N PHE A 38 -2.06 12.01 2.52
CA PHE A 38 -1.12 12.74 1.67
C PHE A 38 -1.48 14.22 1.56
N THR A 39 -2.76 14.55 1.37
CA THR A 39 -3.26 15.93 1.33
C THR A 39 -3.14 16.66 2.67
N CYS A 40 -3.14 15.95 3.80
CA CYS A 40 -2.91 16.52 5.13
C CYS A 40 -1.43 16.76 5.47
N LEU A 41 -0.48 16.25 4.68
CA LEU A 41 0.95 16.49 4.91
C LEU A 41 1.30 17.98 4.73
N LYS A 42 2.34 18.43 5.43
CA LYS A 42 2.92 19.76 5.21
C LYS A 42 3.49 19.86 3.79
N ASP A 43 3.41 21.03 3.19
CA ASP A 43 3.76 21.22 1.77
C ASP A 43 5.23 20.88 1.48
N ASN A 44 6.14 21.14 2.41
CA ASN A 44 7.55 20.76 2.26
C ASN A 44 7.74 19.23 2.20
N MET A 45 6.99 18.47 3.02
CA MET A 45 7.03 17.00 2.98
C MET A 45 6.39 16.47 1.71
N LYS A 46 5.25 17.03 1.28
CA LYS A 46 4.62 16.67 -0.01
C LYS A 46 5.58 16.90 -1.16
N ALA A 47 6.24 18.07 -1.22
CA ALA A 47 7.17 18.40 -2.28
C ALA A 47 8.35 17.42 -2.35
N GLN A 48 8.90 17.02 -1.20
CA GLN A 48 9.95 16.00 -1.15
C GLN A 48 9.47 14.65 -1.69
N ILE A 49 8.28 14.22 -1.29
CA ILE A 49 7.67 12.97 -1.78
C ILE A 49 7.46 13.04 -3.30
N LEU A 50 6.84 14.12 -3.80
CA LEU A 50 6.57 14.30 -5.23
C LEU A 50 7.86 14.35 -6.05
N ASN A 51 8.90 15.01 -5.57
CA ASN A 51 10.17 15.11 -6.29
C ASN A 51 10.90 13.76 -6.38
N HIS A 52 10.76 12.88 -5.38
CA HIS A 52 11.46 11.60 -5.35
C HIS A 52 10.64 10.43 -5.92
N PHE A 53 9.36 10.37 -5.60
CA PHE A 53 8.47 9.26 -5.93
C PHE A 53 7.43 9.61 -7.00
N GLY A 54 7.32 10.87 -7.40
CA GLY A 54 6.25 11.34 -8.29
C GLY A 54 4.88 11.43 -7.60
N PRO A 55 3.83 11.77 -8.36
CA PRO A 55 2.47 11.84 -7.83
C PRO A 55 1.93 10.45 -7.48
N MET A 56 1.03 10.40 -6.50
CA MET A 56 0.29 9.18 -6.18
C MET A 56 -0.54 8.74 -7.40
N PRO A 57 -0.45 7.46 -7.82
CA PRO A 57 -1.27 6.94 -8.91
C PRO A 57 -2.78 7.07 -8.65
N GLY A 58 -3.55 7.10 -9.73
CA GLY A 58 -5.01 7.06 -9.65
C GLY A 58 -5.52 5.73 -9.09
N LYS A 59 -6.74 5.74 -8.56
CA LYS A 59 -7.40 4.52 -8.09
C LYS A 59 -7.83 3.65 -9.27
N GLU A 60 -7.34 2.42 -9.36
CA GLU A 60 -7.79 1.45 -10.36
C GLU A 60 -9.21 0.94 -10.04
N CYS A 61 -10.05 0.79 -11.07
CA CYS A 61 -11.42 0.26 -10.89
C CYS A 61 -11.44 -1.23 -10.51
N GLU A 62 -10.45 -2.00 -10.99
CA GLU A 62 -10.33 -3.43 -10.71
C GLU A 62 -9.06 -3.70 -9.88
N PRO A 63 -9.19 -3.92 -8.56
CA PRO A 63 -8.04 -4.06 -7.65
C PRO A 63 -7.14 -5.25 -7.95
N GLN A 64 -7.68 -6.29 -8.59
CA GLN A 64 -6.99 -7.56 -8.88
C GLN A 64 -6.58 -7.72 -10.36
N SER A 65 -6.63 -6.64 -11.14
CA SER A 65 -6.23 -6.64 -12.56
C SER A 65 -4.73 -6.92 -12.74
N ASN A 66 -3.90 -6.54 -11.76
CA ASN A 66 -2.48 -6.83 -11.71
C ASN A 66 -2.20 -7.89 -10.61
N PRO A 67 -1.44 -8.97 -10.90
CA PRO A 67 -1.11 -10.02 -9.92
C PRO A 67 -0.31 -9.51 -8.70
N SER A 68 0.38 -8.38 -8.84
CA SER A 68 1.10 -7.70 -7.76
C SER A 68 0.24 -6.66 -7.02
N GLY A 69 -1.00 -6.44 -7.44
CA GLY A 69 -1.91 -5.44 -6.89
C GLY A 69 -1.78 -4.04 -7.51
N PRO A 70 -2.57 -3.06 -7.01
CA PRO A 70 -2.68 -1.72 -7.58
C PRO A 70 -1.38 -0.91 -7.50
N ALA A 71 -1.14 -0.01 -8.46
CA ALA A 71 0.07 0.81 -8.50
C ALA A 71 0.16 1.78 -7.31
N TRP A 72 -0.97 2.36 -6.89
CA TRP A 72 -0.99 3.29 -5.75
C TRP A 72 -0.60 2.59 -4.44
N TYR A 73 -0.86 1.29 -4.31
CA TYR A 73 -0.46 0.50 -3.14
C TYR A 73 1.08 0.42 -3.04
N TRP A 74 1.76 0.14 -4.16
CA TRP A 74 3.22 0.11 -4.22
C TRP A 74 3.84 1.47 -3.96
N TRP A 75 3.25 2.52 -4.53
CA TRP A 75 3.65 3.89 -4.25
C TRP A 75 3.54 4.19 -2.74
N LEU A 76 2.42 3.83 -2.13
CA LEU A 76 2.21 4.08 -0.70
C LEU A 76 3.20 3.28 0.18
N LEU A 77 3.48 2.03 -0.16
CA LEU A 77 4.46 1.22 0.56
C LEU A 77 5.88 1.83 0.51
N ALA A 78 6.23 2.47 -0.61
CA ALA A 78 7.51 3.16 -0.78
C ALA A 78 7.60 4.49 -0.01
N VAL A 79 6.49 5.20 0.13
CA VAL A 79 6.44 6.54 0.74
C VAL A 79 6.19 6.49 2.25
N LEU A 80 5.47 5.48 2.75
CA LEU A 80 5.18 5.35 4.17
C LEU A 80 6.48 5.11 4.98
N PRO A 81 6.63 5.76 6.15
CA PRO A 81 7.81 5.61 7.01
C PRO A 81 7.76 4.26 7.77
N LEU A 82 7.98 3.17 7.05
CA LEU A 82 8.01 1.80 7.57
C LEU A 82 9.46 1.33 7.71
N GLU A 83 9.76 0.59 8.77
CA GLU A 83 11.03 -0.13 8.85
C GLU A 83 11.03 -1.31 7.86
N ASN A 84 12.22 -1.64 7.32
CA ASN A 84 12.38 -2.68 6.30
C ASN A 84 11.73 -4.02 6.69
N ARG A 85 11.79 -4.41 7.96
CA ARG A 85 11.17 -5.65 8.45
C ARG A 85 9.64 -5.64 8.32
N ALA A 86 9.00 -4.49 8.58
CA ALA A 86 7.56 -4.35 8.43
C ALA A 86 7.15 -4.33 6.95
N GLN A 87 7.91 -3.64 6.09
CA GLN A 87 7.68 -3.69 4.64
C GLN A 87 7.80 -5.12 4.10
N LEU A 88 8.86 -5.84 4.46
CA LEU A 88 9.05 -7.22 4.05
C LEU A 88 7.93 -8.14 4.54
N ALA A 89 7.44 -7.96 5.77
CA ALA A 89 6.32 -8.73 6.30
C ALA A 89 5.02 -8.49 5.50
N ILE A 90 4.78 -7.26 5.06
CA ILE A 90 3.64 -6.91 4.20
C ILE A 90 3.81 -7.51 2.80
N LEU A 91 5.03 -7.45 2.23
CA LEU A 91 5.35 -8.00 0.91
C LEU A 91 5.27 -9.52 0.84
N ALA A 92 5.54 -10.20 1.95
CA ALA A 92 5.48 -11.66 2.04
C ALA A 92 4.03 -12.21 2.06
N MET A 93 3.02 -11.34 2.18
CA MET A 93 1.62 -11.76 2.17
C MET A 93 1.16 -12.06 0.73
N THR A 94 0.32 -13.09 0.56
CA THR A 94 -0.24 -13.54 -0.73
C THR A 94 -1.73 -13.23 -0.86
N SER A 95 -2.20 -12.23 -0.14
CA SER A 95 -3.59 -11.78 -0.09
C SER A 95 -3.63 -10.26 -0.17
N LEU A 96 -4.13 -9.72 -1.27
CA LEU A 96 -4.27 -8.28 -1.47
C LEU A 96 -5.08 -7.65 -0.33
N LYS A 97 -6.13 -8.33 0.13
CA LYS A 97 -6.97 -7.89 1.24
C LYS A 97 -6.16 -7.68 2.51
N ASP A 98 -5.32 -8.65 2.88
CA ASP A 98 -4.50 -8.56 4.10
C ASP A 98 -3.42 -7.49 3.97
N ARG A 99 -2.83 -7.35 2.77
CA ARG A 99 -1.88 -6.27 2.45
C ARG A 99 -2.53 -4.89 2.62
N LEU A 100 -3.75 -4.71 2.12
CA LEU A 100 -4.51 -3.46 2.27
C LEU A 100 -4.89 -3.19 3.74
N ILE A 101 -5.28 -4.21 4.50
CA ILE A 101 -5.55 -4.07 5.94
C ILE A 101 -4.28 -3.65 6.71
N ALA A 102 -3.13 -4.22 6.37
CA ALA A 102 -1.86 -3.85 6.98
C ALA A 102 -1.52 -2.38 6.70
N ILE A 103 -1.63 -1.95 5.43
CA ILE A 103 -1.46 -0.55 5.04
C ILE A 103 -2.44 0.38 5.77
N ARG A 104 -3.72 -0.01 5.90
CA ARG A 104 -4.72 0.76 6.65
C ARG A 104 -4.28 1.01 8.09
N ARG A 105 -3.74 -0.01 8.77
CA ARG A 105 -3.23 0.12 10.15
C ARG A 105 -2.06 1.08 10.23
N VAL A 106 -1.15 1.04 9.24
CA VAL A 106 -0.03 1.98 9.14
C VAL A 106 -0.55 3.41 8.93
N LEU A 107 -1.48 3.62 8.00
CA LEU A 107 -2.10 4.93 7.76
C LEU A 107 -2.71 5.50 9.05
N ILE A 108 -3.53 4.72 9.75
CA ILE A 108 -4.11 5.11 11.04
C ILE A 108 -3.03 5.50 12.05
N PHE A 109 -1.93 4.75 12.10
CA PHE A 109 -0.82 5.03 13.01
C PHE A 109 -0.13 6.35 12.68
N VAL A 110 0.18 6.61 11.40
CA VAL A 110 0.88 7.84 10.97
C VAL A 110 -0.02 9.07 10.98
N THR A 111 -1.35 8.91 10.87
CA THR A 111 -2.32 10.01 10.94
C THR A 111 -2.72 10.36 12.37
N ARG A 112 -2.49 9.48 13.35
CA ARG A 112 -2.76 9.78 14.77
C ARG A 112 -1.82 10.90 15.23
N LYS A 113 -2.35 12.12 15.34
CA LYS A 113 -1.67 13.22 16.02
C LYS A 113 -1.31 12.75 17.44
N ARG A 114 -0.02 12.79 17.80
CA ARG A 114 0.36 12.72 19.22
C ARG A 114 -0.38 13.85 19.96
N PRO A 115 -1.08 13.57 21.07
CA PRO A 115 -1.51 14.64 21.94
C PRO A 115 -0.26 15.44 22.32
N ARG A 116 -0.31 16.76 22.12
CA ARG A 116 0.70 17.67 22.62
C ARG A 116 0.58 17.79 24.13
#